data_AF-A0A968CGH0-F1
#
_entry.id   AF-A0A968CGH0-F1
#
_cell.length_a   1.000
_cell.length_b   1.000
_cell.length_c   1.000
_cell.angle_alpha   90.00
_cell.angle_beta   90.00
_cell.angle_gamma   90.00
#
_symmetry.space_group_name_H-M   'P 1'
#
loop_
_entity.id
_entity.type
_entity.pdbx_description
1 polymer ?
#
loop_
_entity_poly.entity_id
_entity_poly.type
_entity_poly.pdbx_seq_one_letter_code
_entity_poly.pdbx_strand_id
1 'polypeptide(L)'
;MKTAFALLIHIMLISIAESAIINGPANIRDKETNRIIASLNDGVFVPDLGLKESWFDIELICFARLEDYQDLPQKHLPIWDNKGKLIGKLIDYHPESYDEIKDQWVSIWLVGKTFKDNILQETTLEYRIRRLLLDDKLQSIEAFKTSFTDWETAGHMSDYLPPDSLKHPDLKYWTIYSTTPLSWQIQAIFVFYKNNLIAIEIERDLDLSLPRVTINSRGFRHSLYFINDNSDLRKYVVGAIKYFFDFAG
;
A
#
# COMPACT_ATOMS: atom_id res chain seq x y z
N MET A 1 -17.53 -22.60 5.95
CA MET A 1 -17.04 -21.87 7.13
C MET A 1 -15.54 -21.99 7.38
N LYS A 2 -14.88 -23.15 7.19
CA LYS A 2 -13.42 -23.28 7.42
C LYS A 2 -12.52 -22.52 6.41
N THR A 3 -13.00 -22.31 5.19
CA THR A 3 -12.27 -21.58 4.11
C THR A 3 -12.27 -20.06 4.29
N ALA A 4 -13.36 -19.46 4.78
CA ALA A 4 -13.43 -18.03 5.05
C ALA A 4 -12.52 -17.63 6.23
N PHE A 5 -12.42 -18.49 7.26
CA PHE A 5 -11.55 -18.27 8.41
C PHE A 5 -10.06 -18.37 8.05
N ALA A 6 -9.69 -19.27 7.14
CA ALA A 6 -8.32 -19.38 6.63
C ALA A 6 -7.92 -18.16 5.79
N LEU A 7 -8.85 -17.62 4.99
CA LEU A 7 -8.65 -16.38 4.23
C LEU A 7 -8.44 -15.18 5.17
N LEU A 8 -9.25 -15.06 6.23
CA LEU A 8 -9.11 -14.01 7.25
C LEU A 8 -7.79 -14.09 8.01
N ILE A 9 -7.30 -15.29 8.31
CA ILE A 9 -5.99 -15.50 8.95
C ILE A 9 -4.83 -15.14 8.00
N HIS A 10 -4.95 -15.44 6.70
CA HIS A 10 -3.96 -15.01 5.71
C HIS A 10 -3.96 -13.49 5.53
N ILE A 11 -5.13 -12.85 5.47
CA ILE A 11 -5.27 -11.38 5.43
C ILE A 11 -4.68 -10.73 6.68
N MET A 12 -4.81 -11.36 7.86
CA MET A 12 -4.24 -10.85 9.11
C MET A 12 -2.70 -10.91 9.16
N LEU A 13 -2.03 -11.78 8.41
CA LEU A 13 -0.56 -11.93 8.52
C LEU A 13 0.25 -10.95 7.63
N ILE A 14 -0.39 -10.17 6.75
CA ILE A 14 0.32 -9.48 5.65
C ILE A 14 0.43 -7.94 5.83
N SER A 15 -0.24 -7.31 6.80
CA SER A 15 -0.43 -5.84 6.81
C SER A 15 0.80 -4.95 7.18
N ILE A 16 2.00 -5.50 7.37
CA ILE A 16 3.17 -4.72 7.85
C ILE A 16 4.01 -4.18 6.68
N ALA A 17 3.89 -4.80 5.50
CA ALA A 17 4.79 -4.56 4.39
C ALA A 17 4.43 -3.35 3.52
N GLU A 18 3.30 -2.68 3.76
CA GLU A 18 2.77 -1.64 2.85
C GLU A 18 2.33 -0.37 3.60
N SER A 19 2.82 -0.24 4.83
CA SER A 19 2.29 0.72 5.77
C SER A 19 3.21 1.92 5.94
N ALA A 20 2.67 3.10 5.73
CA ALA A 20 3.22 4.31 6.31
C ALA A 20 3.05 4.25 7.84
N ILE A 21 3.94 4.91 8.56
CA ILE A 21 3.90 4.95 10.02
C ILE A 21 3.26 6.28 10.45
N ILE A 22 2.28 6.19 11.34
CA ILE A 22 1.70 7.34 12.01
C ILE A 22 2.77 8.01 12.89
N ASN A 23 2.94 9.32 12.70
CA ASN A 23 3.87 10.19 13.42
C ASN A 23 3.09 11.07 14.42
N GLY A 24 3.05 10.64 15.68
CA GLY A 24 2.27 11.26 16.75
C GLY A 24 0.80 10.83 16.78
N PRO A 25 -0.04 11.36 17.69
CA PRO A 25 -1.46 11.07 17.68
C PRO A 25 -2.11 11.68 16.44
N ALA A 26 -2.65 10.83 15.57
CA ALA A 26 -3.20 11.25 14.29
C ALA A 26 -4.72 11.24 14.31
N ASN A 27 -5.32 12.40 14.02
CA ASN A 27 -6.76 12.46 13.79
C ASN A 27 -7.08 11.87 12.40
N ILE A 28 -7.99 10.91 12.37
CA ILE A 28 -8.59 10.38 11.16
C ILE A 28 -9.91 11.11 10.97
N ARG A 29 -10.09 11.67 9.79
CA ARG A 29 -11.28 12.43 9.42
C ARG A 29 -12.10 11.68 8.39
N ASP A 30 -13.41 11.81 8.50
CA ASP A 30 -14.32 11.39 7.46
C ASP A 30 -14.07 12.16 6.16
N LYS A 31 -14.17 11.48 5.02
CA LYS A 31 -13.81 12.07 3.72
C LYS A 31 -14.79 13.16 3.29
N GLU A 32 -16.08 12.98 3.57
CA GLU A 32 -17.18 13.86 3.13
C GLU A 32 -17.38 15.06 4.06
N THR A 33 -17.43 14.81 5.37
CA THR A 33 -17.77 15.80 6.39
C THR A 33 -16.56 16.45 7.04
N ASN A 34 -15.36 15.88 6.84
CA ASN A 34 -14.11 16.31 7.48
C ASN A 34 -14.13 16.26 9.02
N ARG A 35 -15.14 15.61 9.63
CA ARG A 35 -15.23 15.41 11.08
C ARG A 35 -14.22 14.37 11.54
N ILE A 36 -13.72 14.51 12.77
CA ILE A 36 -12.78 13.53 13.33
C ILE A 36 -13.59 12.28 13.74
N ILE A 37 -13.30 11.17 13.10
CA ILE A 37 -13.96 9.88 13.32
C ILE A 37 -13.15 8.96 14.21
N ALA A 38 -11.82 9.10 14.21
CA ALA A 38 -10.92 8.32 15.06
C ALA A 38 -9.63 9.11 15.38
N SER A 39 -8.89 8.63 16.36
CA SER A 39 -7.54 9.06 16.68
C SER A 39 -6.64 7.83 16.79
N LEU A 40 -5.57 7.79 16.00
CA LEU A 40 -4.55 6.74 16.07
C LEU A 40 -3.38 7.18 16.94
N ASN A 41 -2.71 6.21 17.56
CA ASN A 41 -1.50 6.43 18.35
C ASN A 41 -0.26 6.54 17.45
N ASP A 42 0.82 7.06 18.01
CA ASP A 42 2.13 7.08 17.37
C ASP A 42 2.64 5.66 17.06
N GLY A 43 3.34 5.50 15.93
CA GLY A 43 3.93 4.22 15.53
C GLY A 43 2.91 3.19 15.02
N VAL A 44 1.68 3.60 14.70
CA VAL A 44 0.69 2.73 14.06
C VAL A 44 0.99 2.63 12.58
N PHE A 45 0.98 1.40 12.07
CA PHE A 45 1.12 1.10 10.65
C PHE A 45 -0.23 1.28 9.96
N VAL A 46 -0.27 2.08 8.90
CA VAL A 46 -1.47 2.34 8.09
C VAL A 46 -1.15 2.18 6.61
N PRO A 47 -2.01 1.55 5.80
CA PRO A 47 -1.81 1.49 4.35
C PRO A 47 -1.64 2.88 3.75
N ASP A 48 -0.63 3.03 2.90
CA ASP A 48 -0.35 4.27 2.19
C ASP A 48 -1.12 4.31 0.86
N LEU A 49 -2.33 4.87 0.89
CA LEU A 49 -3.17 5.03 -0.31
C LEU A 49 -2.84 6.30 -1.12
N GLY A 50 -1.81 7.05 -0.72
CA GLY A 50 -1.24 8.14 -1.49
C GLY A 50 -1.65 9.52 -1.02
N LEU A 51 -0.77 10.48 -1.34
CA LEU A 51 -0.91 11.86 -0.95
C LEU A 51 -1.71 12.66 -1.98
N LYS A 52 -2.86 13.21 -1.57
CA LYS A 52 -3.65 14.16 -2.36
C LYS A 52 -3.88 15.45 -1.57
N GLU A 53 -3.42 16.58 -2.12
CA GLU A 53 -3.65 17.90 -1.52
C GLU A 53 -3.23 18.01 -0.03
N SER A 54 -2.10 17.39 0.34
CA SER A 54 -1.60 17.27 1.73
C SER A 54 -2.37 16.31 2.66
N TRP A 55 -3.25 15.47 2.12
CA TRP A 55 -3.97 14.43 2.86
C TRP A 55 -3.61 13.03 2.36
N PHE A 56 -3.42 12.10 3.29
CA PHE A 56 -3.37 10.68 2.99
C PHE A 56 -4.73 10.05 3.24
N ASP A 57 -5.18 9.23 2.29
CA ASP A 57 -6.31 8.35 2.52
C ASP A 57 -5.87 7.16 3.38
N ILE A 58 -6.70 6.82 4.39
CA ILE A 58 -6.44 5.76 5.35
C ILE A 58 -7.56 4.74 5.26
N GLU A 59 -7.17 3.47 5.17
CA GLU A 59 -8.07 2.33 5.23
C GLU A 59 -7.45 1.29 6.17
N LEU A 60 -8.12 0.97 7.28
CA LEU A 60 -7.56 0.13 8.33
C LEU A 60 -8.62 -0.81 8.88
N ILE A 61 -8.31 -2.11 8.96
CA ILE A 61 -9.06 -2.99 9.85
C ILE A 61 -8.51 -2.84 11.26
N CYS A 62 -9.41 -2.49 12.17
CA CYS A 62 -9.14 -2.47 13.59
C CYS A 62 -10.21 -3.27 14.34
N PHE A 63 -9.94 -3.57 15.59
CA PHE A 63 -10.82 -4.37 16.42
C PHE A 63 -11.28 -3.56 17.61
N ALA A 64 -12.52 -3.75 18.05
CA ALA A 64 -13.02 -3.29 19.34
C ALA A 64 -13.52 -4.49 20.15
N ARG A 65 -13.58 -4.40 21.47
CA ARG A 65 -14.22 -5.44 22.27
C ARG A 65 -15.73 -5.35 22.12
N LEU A 66 -16.39 -6.50 22.03
CA LEU A 66 -17.83 -6.59 21.84
C LEU A 66 -18.60 -5.93 23.00
N GLU A 67 -18.13 -6.12 24.24
CA GLU A 67 -18.70 -5.50 25.44
C GLU A 67 -18.68 -3.96 25.39
N ASP A 68 -17.58 -3.38 24.92
CA ASP A 68 -17.42 -1.92 24.83
C ASP A 68 -18.23 -1.32 23.66
N TYR A 69 -18.56 -2.15 22.67
CA TYR A 69 -19.27 -1.73 21.45
C TYR A 69 -20.79 -1.69 21.62
N GLN A 70 -21.37 -2.54 22.49
CA GLN A 70 -22.82 -2.74 22.62
C GLN A 70 -23.54 -1.62 23.41
N ASP A 71 -22.85 -0.85 24.25
CA ASP A 71 -23.45 0.16 25.12
C ASP A 71 -23.20 1.61 24.63
N LEU A 72 -24.25 2.27 24.11
CA LEU A 72 -24.36 3.74 23.92
C LEU A 72 -23.47 4.41 22.82
N PRO A 73 -23.76 5.65 22.38
CA PRO A 73 -23.10 6.24 21.20
C PRO A 73 -21.57 6.28 21.39
N GLN A 74 -20.88 5.56 20.50
CA GLN A 74 -19.51 5.02 20.62
C GLN A 74 -18.40 6.07 20.56
N LYS A 75 -18.50 7.11 21.38
CA LYS A 75 -17.46 8.11 21.52
C LYS A 75 -16.33 7.54 22.35
N HIS A 76 -15.11 7.65 21.83
CA HIS A 76 -13.88 7.25 22.52
C HIS A 76 -13.73 5.73 22.73
N LEU A 77 -14.39 4.91 21.92
CA LEU A 77 -14.22 3.45 21.92
C LEU A 77 -12.76 3.10 21.59
N PRO A 78 -12.01 2.41 22.46
CA PRO A 78 -10.64 2.03 22.13
C PRO A 78 -10.62 1.02 20.98
N ILE A 79 -9.56 1.08 20.16
CA ILE A 79 -9.37 0.16 19.03
C ILE A 79 -7.98 -0.47 19.07
N TRP A 80 -7.92 -1.74 18.68
CA TRP A 80 -6.74 -2.59 18.74
C TRP A 80 -6.37 -3.13 17.35
N ASP A 81 -5.10 -3.48 17.16
CA ASP A 81 -4.66 -4.26 16.00
C ASP A 81 -4.96 -5.75 16.18
N ASN A 82 -4.67 -6.55 15.16
CA ASN A 82 -4.85 -8.00 15.18
C ASN A 82 -3.92 -8.76 16.14
N LYS A 83 -2.91 -8.08 16.72
CA LYS A 83 -2.01 -8.60 17.76
C LYS A 83 -2.47 -8.19 19.16
N GLY A 84 -3.59 -7.47 19.28
CA GLY A 84 -4.12 -6.97 20.55
C GLY A 84 -3.38 -5.74 21.08
N LYS A 85 -2.53 -5.07 20.28
CA LYS A 85 -1.92 -3.80 20.65
C LYS A 85 -2.97 -2.70 20.52
N LEU A 86 -3.07 -1.82 21.51
CA LEU A 86 -3.93 -0.64 21.45
C LEU A 86 -3.36 0.36 20.42
N ILE A 87 -4.11 0.64 19.37
CA ILE A 87 -3.69 1.51 18.26
C ILE A 87 -4.43 2.83 18.21
N GLY A 88 -5.48 3.03 19.01
CA GLY A 88 -6.17 4.31 19.05
C GLY A 88 -7.54 4.23 19.69
N LYS A 89 -8.43 5.12 19.23
CA LYS A 89 -9.85 5.14 19.60
C LYS A 89 -10.74 5.71 18.49
N LEU A 90 -11.96 5.23 18.38
CA LEU A 90 -13.03 5.89 17.63
C LEU A 90 -13.52 7.11 18.40
N ILE A 91 -14.01 8.13 17.70
CA ILE A 91 -14.48 9.39 18.28
C ILE A 91 -15.92 9.64 17.89
N ASP A 92 -16.22 9.54 16.59
CA ASP A 92 -17.54 9.80 16.02
C ASP A 92 -17.72 8.92 14.78
N TYR A 93 -17.41 7.63 14.93
CA TYR A 93 -17.46 6.65 13.85
C TYR A 93 -18.54 5.61 14.16
N HIS A 94 -19.42 5.38 13.19
CA HIS A 94 -20.42 4.32 13.22
C HIS A 94 -20.17 3.42 12.01
N PRO A 95 -19.58 2.23 12.20
CA PRO A 95 -19.37 1.34 11.06
C PRO A 95 -20.73 0.93 10.48
N GLU A 96 -20.85 0.96 9.16
CA GLU A 96 -22.07 0.53 8.45
C GLU A 96 -22.32 -0.98 8.61
N SER A 97 -21.24 -1.75 8.80
CA SER A 97 -21.25 -3.17 9.06
C SER A 97 -20.10 -3.54 9.99
N TYR A 98 -20.33 -4.55 10.82
CA TYR A 98 -19.30 -5.12 11.66
C TYR A 98 -19.46 -6.64 11.76
N ASP A 99 -18.34 -7.33 11.89
CA ASP A 99 -18.32 -8.79 12.07
C ASP A 99 -17.94 -9.11 13.51
N GLU A 100 -18.76 -9.91 14.18
CA GLU A 100 -18.42 -10.47 15.49
C GLU A 100 -17.42 -11.62 15.31
N ILE A 101 -16.28 -11.50 15.98
CA ILE A 101 -15.19 -12.47 15.95
C ILE A 101 -15.10 -13.13 17.33
N LYS A 102 -15.38 -14.44 17.36
CA LYS A 102 -15.26 -15.30 18.55
C LYS A 102 -16.00 -14.76 19.78
N ASP A 103 -17.16 -14.12 19.58
CA ASP A 103 -18.02 -13.58 20.63
C ASP A 103 -17.35 -12.58 21.59
N GLN A 104 -16.20 -12.02 21.21
CA GLN A 104 -15.39 -11.14 22.06
C GLN A 104 -14.96 -9.85 21.36
N TRP A 105 -14.82 -9.90 20.04
CA TRP A 105 -14.30 -8.79 19.25
C TRP A 105 -15.24 -8.42 18.13
N VAL A 106 -15.20 -7.16 17.76
CA VAL A 106 -15.88 -6.58 16.62
C VAL A 106 -14.83 -6.11 15.64
N SER A 107 -14.88 -6.59 14.40
CA SER A 107 -14.05 -6.08 13.31
C SER A 107 -14.65 -4.78 12.78
N ILE A 108 -13.82 -3.74 12.68
CA ILE A 108 -14.21 -2.39 12.25
C ILE A 108 -13.33 -1.99 11.08
N TRP A 109 -13.97 -1.68 9.95
CA TRP A 109 -13.30 -1.17 8.76
C TRP A 109 -13.25 0.35 8.78
N LEU A 110 -12.18 0.91 9.33
CA LEU A 110 -12.01 2.37 9.44
C LEU A 110 -11.52 2.94 8.11
N VAL A 111 -12.36 3.77 7.48
CA VAL A 111 -12.05 4.49 6.23
C VAL A 111 -12.08 6.00 6.49
N GLY A 112 -11.02 6.71 6.12
CA GLY A 112 -10.94 8.15 6.31
C GLY A 112 -9.73 8.79 5.65
N LYS A 113 -9.32 9.95 6.15
CA LYS A 113 -8.10 10.66 5.74
C LYS A 113 -7.37 11.27 6.91
N THR A 114 -6.06 11.44 6.80
CA THR A 114 -5.23 12.15 7.78
C THR A 114 -4.29 13.13 7.10
N PHE A 115 -3.85 14.16 7.82
CA PHE A 115 -2.97 15.18 7.27
C PHE A 115 -1.54 14.64 7.14
N LYS A 116 -0.80 15.08 6.12
CA LYS A 116 0.54 14.57 5.82
C LYS A 116 1.53 14.61 6.99
N ASP A 117 1.41 15.60 7.87
CA ASP A 117 2.34 15.75 9.00
C ASP A 117 2.13 14.66 10.08
N ASN A 118 0.98 13.98 10.05
CA ASN A 118 0.68 12.83 10.91
C ASN A 118 1.28 11.52 10.38
N ILE A 119 1.99 11.57 9.26
CA ILE A 119 2.64 10.41 8.65
C ILE A 119 4.15 10.67 8.61
N LEU A 120 4.92 9.66 9.02
CA LEU A 120 6.36 9.66 8.97
C LEU A 120 6.79 9.55 7.50
N GLN A 121 7.13 10.67 6.87
CA GLN A 121 7.30 10.77 5.42
C GLN A 121 8.33 9.78 4.87
N GLU A 122 9.38 9.46 5.62
CA GLU A 122 10.41 8.50 5.20
C GLU A 122 9.91 7.05 5.06
N THR A 123 8.71 6.78 5.56
CA THR A 123 8.10 5.44 5.50
C THR A 123 7.18 5.24 4.30
N THR A 124 6.78 6.31 3.61
CA THR A 124 5.84 6.25 2.48
C THR A 124 6.48 5.60 1.24
N LEU A 125 5.65 5.03 0.37
CA LEU A 125 6.11 4.40 -0.88
C LEU A 125 6.84 5.42 -1.76
N GLU A 126 6.33 6.66 -1.84
CA GLU A 126 6.89 7.71 -2.69
C GLU A 126 8.28 8.13 -2.24
N TYR A 127 8.50 8.27 -0.93
CA TYR A 127 9.81 8.60 -0.40
C TYR A 127 10.84 7.50 -0.71
N ARG A 128 10.45 6.23 -0.53
CA ARG A 128 11.31 5.08 -0.81
C ARG A 128 11.66 4.98 -2.30
N ILE A 129 10.67 5.11 -3.19
CA ILE A 129 10.91 5.17 -4.64
C ILE A 129 11.85 6.33 -4.97
N ARG A 130 11.61 7.51 -4.43
CA ARG A 130 12.46 8.67 -4.68
C ARG A 130 13.90 8.42 -4.23
N ARG A 131 14.12 7.82 -3.07
CA ARG A 131 15.46 7.42 -2.60
C ARG A 131 16.12 6.44 -3.55
N LEU A 132 15.38 5.44 -4.01
CA LEU A 132 15.88 4.45 -4.96
C LEU A 132 16.29 5.11 -6.30
N LEU A 133 15.52 6.09 -6.77
CA LEU A 133 15.82 6.78 -8.03
C LEU A 133 16.99 7.76 -7.91
N LEU A 134 17.27 8.27 -6.71
CA LEU A 134 18.37 9.20 -6.43
C LEU A 134 19.69 8.49 -6.13
N ASP A 135 19.65 7.24 -5.67
CA ASP A 135 20.84 6.46 -5.33
C ASP A 135 21.09 5.38 -6.39
N ASP A 136 22.07 5.63 -7.27
CA ASP A 136 22.47 4.70 -8.32
C ASP A 136 22.89 3.32 -7.77
N LYS A 137 23.27 3.22 -6.48
CA LYS A 137 23.61 1.93 -5.83
C LYS A 137 22.37 1.09 -5.50
N LEU A 138 21.20 1.71 -5.41
CA LEU A 138 19.93 1.04 -5.10
C LEU A 138 19.16 0.58 -6.34
N GLN A 139 19.66 0.89 -7.54
CA GLN A 139 19.01 0.51 -8.80
C GLN A 139 19.29 -0.95 -9.20
N SER A 140 20.16 -1.66 -8.49
CA SER A 140 20.34 -3.10 -8.73
C SER A 140 19.20 -3.90 -8.08
N ILE A 141 18.80 -5.02 -8.70
CA ILE A 141 17.75 -5.88 -8.13
C ILE A 141 18.12 -6.41 -6.73
N GLU A 142 19.40 -6.63 -6.44
CA GLU A 142 19.87 -7.06 -5.12
C GLU A 142 19.74 -5.95 -4.08
N ALA A 143 20.19 -4.74 -4.42
CA ALA A 143 20.09 -3.60 -3.51
C ALA A 143 18.62 -3.18 -3.30
N PHE A 144 17.78 -3.30 -4.33
CA PHE A 144 16.34 -3.19 -4.21
C PHE A 144 15.81 -4.21 -3.19
N LYS A 145 16.06 -5.51 -3.39
CA LYS A 145 15.60 -6.55 -2.47
C LYS A 145 16.01 -6.26 -1.03
N THR A 146 17.27 -5.88 -0.79
CA THR A 146 17.76 -5.52 0.55
C THR A 146 17.05 -4.29 1.13
N SER A 147 16.75 -3.27 0.31
CA SER A 147 16.10 -2.04 0.77
C SER A 147 14.60 -2.21 1.01
N PHE A 148 14.02 -3.26 0.45
CA PHE A 148 12.61 -3.61 0.55
C PHE A 148 12.41 -4.95 1.28
N THR A 149 13.37 -5.43 2.09
CA THR A 149 13.22 -6.68 2.87
C THR A 149 12.06 -6.62 3.85
N ASP A 150 11.78 -5.45 4.41
CA ASP A 150 10.62 -5.25 5.28
C ASP A 150 9.29 -5.38 4.50
N TRP A 151 9.35 -5.35 3.17
CA TRP A 151 8.23 -5.53 2.25
C TRP A 151 8.14 -6.94 1.65
N GLU A 152 9.07 -7.85 1.96
CA GLU A 152 9.03 -9.24 1.46
C GLU A 152 7.80 -10.02 1.92
N THR A 153 7.03 -9.49 2.90
CA THR A 153 5.72 -10.05 3.25
C THR A 153 4.58 -9.64 2.30
N ALA A 154 4.75 -8.61 1.46
CA ALA A 154 3.76 -8.17 0.45
C ALA A 154 4.23 -8.25 -1.01
N GLY A 155 5.54 -8.25 -1.25
CA GLY A 155 6.11 -8.34 -2.59
C GLY A 155 6.30 -9.79 -3.02
N HIS A 156 5.47 -10.29 -3.94
CA HIS A 156 5.78 -11.52 -4.65
C HIS A 156 6.59 -11.19 -5.90
N MET A 157 7.77 -11.80 -6.03
CA MET A 157 8.41 -11.91 -7.35
C MET A 157 7.47 -12.78 -8.19
N SER A 158 6.73 -12.14 -9.09
CA SER A 158 5.87 -12.87 -10.01
C SER A 158 6.77 -13.69 -10.92
N ASP A 159 6.83 -15.01 -10.69
CA ASP A 159 7.36 -15.96 -11.68
C ASP A 159 6.49 -15.97 -12.96
N TYR A 160 5.32 -15.32 -12.91
CA TYR A 160 4.49 -15.06 -14.07
C TYR A 160 5.17 -14.00 -14.95
N LEU A 161 5.92 -14.51 -15.91
CA LEU A 161 6.55 -13.74 -16.98
C LEU A 161 5.51 -13.51 -18.09
N PRO A 162 5.13 -12.24 -18.40
CA PRO A 162 4.25 -11.96 -19.53
C PRO A 162 4.84 -12.55 -20.83
N PRO A 163 4.03 -12.99 -21.80
CA PRO A 163 4.53 -13.64 -23.01
C PRO A 163 5.60 -12.84 -23.77
N ASP A 164 5.52 -11.50 -23.75
CA ASP A 164 6.50 -10.64 -24.38
C ASP A 164 7.85 -10.57 -23.65
N SER A 165 7.88 -10.88 -22.35
CA SER A 165 9.13 -11.00 -21.60
C SER A 165 9.92 -12.27 -21.98
N LEU A 166 9.27 -13.30 -22.54
CA LEU A 166 9.97 -14.47 -23.08
C LEU A 166 10.91 -14.13 -24.25
N LYS A 167 10.68 -12.98 -24.92
CA LYS A 167 11.56 -12.47 -25.98
C LYS A 167 12.81 -11.78 -25.42
N HIS A 168 12.83 -11.47 -24.12
CA HIS A 168 13.92 -10.79 -23.40
C HIS A 168 14.09 -11.42 -22.01
N PRO A 169 14.78 -12.57 -21.90
CA PRO A 169 14.90 -13.30 -20.64
C PRO A 169 15.64 -12.54 -19.54
N ASP A 170 16.34 -11.45 -19.89
CA ASP A 170 17.00 -10.55 -18.94
C ASP A 170 16.03 -9.56 -18.26
N LEU A 171 14.76 -9.50 -18.70
CA LEU A 171 13.72 -8.71 -18.04
C LEU A 171 13.19 -9.44 -16.81
N LYS A 172 13.17 -8.73 -15.68
CA LYS A 172 12.63 -9.21 -14.41
C LYS A 172 11.63 -8.20 -13.87
N TYR A 173 10.61 -8.69 -13.19
CA TYR A 173 9.53 -7.89 -12.63
C TYR A 173 9.48 -8.11 -11.12
N TRP A 174 9.24 -7.03 -10.39
CA TRP A 174 8.94 -7.09 -8.97
C TRP A 174 7.67 -6.30 -8.71
N THR A 175 6.68 -6.97 -8.14
CA THR A 175 5.36 -6.37 -7.92
C THR A 175 5.16 -6.15 -6.44
N ILE A 176 4.62 -4.99 -6.11
CA ILE A 176 4.19 -4.61 -4.78
C ILE A 176 2.67 -4.53 -4.84
N TYR A 177 2.03 -5.35 -4.02
CA TYR A 177 0.58 -5.37 -3.91
C TYR A 177 0.13 -4.41 -2.80
N SER A 178 -1.17 -4.13 -2.79
CA SER A 178 -1.92 -3.56 -1.68
C SER A 178 -2.71 -4.73 -1.10
N THR A 179 -2.49 -5.02 0.16
CA THR A 179 -3.29 -5.90 0.99
C THR A 179 -4.37 -5.08 1.67
N THR A 180 -5.30 -4.59 0.84
CA THR A 180 -6.61 -4.27 1.39
C THR A 180 -7.31 -5.57 1.75
N PRO A 181 -8.17 -5.59 2.77
CA PRO A 181 -8.92 -6.78 3.16
C PRO A 181 -9.81 -7.33 2.04
N LEU A 182 -10.14 -6.49 1.05
CA LEU A 182 -11.11 -6.77 0.00
C LEU A 182 -10.46 -7.11 -1.34
N SER A 183 -9.20 -6.77 -1.56
CA SER A 183 -8.54 -7.03 -2.84
C SER A 183 -7.02 -6.97 -2.76
N TRP A 184 -6.39 -7.81 -3.59
CA TRP A 184 -4.97 -7.71 -3.94
C TRP A 184 -4.87 -6.77 -5.13
N GLN A 185 -4.52 -5.51 -4.89
CA GLN A 185 -4.33 -4.54 -5.97
C GLN A 185 -2.85 -4.33 -6.23
N ILE A 186 -2.43 -4.25 -7.49
CA ILE A 186 -1.04 -3.92 -7.80
C ILE A 186 -0.82 -2.44 -7.52
N GLN A 187 -0.03 -2.11 -6.49
CA GLN A 187 0.35 -0.72 -6.22
C GLN A 187 1.47 -0.27 -7.15
N ALA A 188 2.51 -1.10 -7.29
CA ALA A 188 3.67 -0.77 -8.11
C ALA A 188 4.32 -1.99 -8.75
N ILE A 189 4.85 -1.81 -9.96
CA ILE A 189 5.67 -2.78 -10.69
C ILE A 189 7.02 -2.16 -10.98
N PHE A 190 8.09 -2.83 -10.56
CA PHE A 190 9.46 -2.47 -10.83
C PHE A 190 10.01 -3.40 -11.90
N VAL A 191 10.53 -2.81 -12.98
CA VAL A 191 11.05 -3.56 -14.13
C VAL A 191 12.55 -3.42 -14.20
N PHE A 192 13.24 -4.55 -14.16
CA PHE A 192 14.69 -4.63 -14.22
C PHE A 192 15.13 -5.26 -15.52
N TYR A 193 16.22 -4.74 -16.11
CA TYR A 193 16.90 -5.34 -17.25
C TYR A 193 18.38 -5.52 -16.92
N LYS A 194 18.90 -6.74 -17.09
CA LYS A 194 20.28 -7.09 -16.69
C LYS A 194 20.60 -6.63 -15.27
N ASN A 195 19.66 -6.88 -14.36
CA ASN A 195 19.68 -6.51 -12.95
C ASN A 195 19.64 -5.01 -12.62
N ASN A 196 19.43 -4.11 -13.59
CA ASN A 196 19.28 -2.68 -13.35
C ASN A 196 17.83 -2.25 -13.52
N LEU A 197 17.34 -1.37 -12.66
CA LEU A 197 15.99 -0.83 -12.75
C LEU A 197 15.88 0.09 -13.98
N ILE A 198 14.92 -0.22 -14.85
CA ILE A 198 14.69 0.52 -16.11
C ILE A 198 13.30 1.14 -16.20
N ALA A 199 12.34 0.65 -15.40
CA ALA A 199 11.03 1.27 -15.32
C ALA A 199 10.34 1.02 -13.98
N ILE A 200 9.45 1.93 -13.63
CA ILE A 200 8.52 1.80 -12.50
C ILE A 200 7.14 2.15 -13.02
N GLU A 201 6.18 1.29 -12.74
CA GLU A 201 4.77 1.62 -12.84
C GLU A 201 4.18 1.69 -11.44
N ILE A 202 3.28 2.63 -11.21
CA ILE A 202 2.64 2.81 -9.92
C ILE A 202 1.24 3.41 -10.07
N GLU A 203 0.29 3.03 -9.22
CA GLU A 203 -1.14 3.45 -9.24
C GLU A 203 -1.39 4.95 -8.97
N ARG A 204 -0.35 5.77 -8.88
CA ARG A 204 -0.51 7.20 -8.60
C ARG A 204 0.57 8.01 -9.26
N ASP A 205 0.26 9.27 -9.53
CA ASP A 205 1.27 10.22 -9.98
C ASP A 205 2.24 10.52 -8.83
N LEU A 206 3.51 10.20 -9.06
CA LEU A 206 4.62 10.65 -8.25
C LEU A 206 5.15 11.99 -8.78
N ASP A 207 5.36 12.94 -7.87
CA ASP A 207 6.15 14.14 -8.17
C ASP A 207 7.65 13.79 -8.17
N LEU A 208 8.08 13.15 -9.26
CA LEU A 208 9.46 12.83 -9.53
C LEU A 208 10.01 13.85 -10.54
N SER A 209 10.35 15.03 -10.05
CA SER A 209 11.12 16.03 -10.82
C SER A 209 12.59 15.61 -10.96
N LEU A 210 12.84 14.46 -11.61
CA LEU A 210 14.17 13.87 -11.78
C LEU A 210 14.60 13.86 -13.27
N PRO A 211 15.81 14.34 -13.62
CA PRO A 211 16.26 14.46 -15.02
C PRO A 211 16.32 13.15 -15.82
N ARG A 212 16.44 12.00 -15.14
CA ARG A 212 16.60 10.68 -15.75
C ARG A 212 15.30 9.92 -15.96
N VAL A 213 14.16 10.55 -15.62
CA VAL A 213 12.85 9.91 -15.62
C VAL A 213 12.01 10.46 -16.77
N THR A 214 11.60 9.58 -17.69
CA THR A 214 10.67 9.93 -18.77
C THR A 214 9.29 9.33 -18.50
N ILE A 215 8.25 10.16 -18.58
CA ILE A 215 6.84 9.75 -18.39
C ILE A 215 6.27 9.38 -19.76
N ASN A 216 5.90 8.11 -19.95
CA ASN A 216 5.45 7.61 -21.26
C ASN A 216 3.91 7.66 -21.42
N SER A 217 3.16 7.48 -20.33
CA SER A 217 1.71 7.60 -20.34
C SER A 217 1.16 8.02 -18.98
N ARG A 218 0.21 8.95 -19.00
CA ARG A 218 -0.76 9.21 -17.91
C ARG A 218 -2.11 8.73 -18.42
N GLY A 219 -2.45 7.47 -18.20
CA GLY A 219 -3.67 6.89 -18.73
C GLY A 219 -3.93 5.51 -18.17
N PHE A 220 -5.13 5.34 -17.58
CA PHE A 220 -5.59 4.21 -16.77
C PHE A 220 -4.86 4.07 -15.43
N ARG A 221 -5.34 4.81 -14.40
CA ARG A 221 -5.03 4.67 -12.96
C ARG A 221 -3.56 4.55 -12.52
N HIS A 222 -2.60 4.50 -13.42
CA HIS A 222 -1.20 4.23 -13.17
C HIS A 222 -0.31 5.18 -13.98
N SER A 223 0.88 5.41 -13.46
CA SER A 223 1.92 6.25 -14.04
C SER A 223 3.16 5.41 -14.30
N LEU A 224 3.61 5.38 -15.56
CA LEU A 224 4.77 4.62 -16.01
C LEU A 224 5.98 5.55 -16.25
N TYR A 225 7.02 5.30 -15.47
CA TYR A 225 8.29 6.01 -15.46
C TYR A 225 9.38 5.13 -16.06
N PHE A 226 10.06 5.63 -17.09
CA PHE A 226 11.28 5.00 -17.62
C PHE A 226 12.52 5.66 -17.03
N ILE A 227 13.49 4.85 -16.62
CA ILE A 227 14.75 5.27 -16.01
C ILE A 227 15.86 4.98 -17.00
N ASN A 228 16.70 6.00 -17.29
CA ASN A 228 17.81 5.88 -18.25
C ASN A 228 17.36 5.34 -19.61
N ASP A 229 16.38 6.04 -20.19
CA ASP A 229 15.60 5.66 -21.36
C ASP A 229 16.31 4.76 -22.40
N ASN A 230 15.83 3.51 -22.50
CA ASN A 230 16.22 2.57 -23.54
C ASN A 230 15.03 2.36 -24.48
N SER A 231 15.03 3.05 -25.62
CA SER A 231 13.93 3.05 -26.59
C SER A 231 13.55 1.65 -27.08
N ASP A 232 14.51 0.73 -27.17
CA ASP A 232 14.29 -0.61 -27.71
C ASP A 232 13.50 -1.50 -26.75
N LEU A 233 13.68 -1.27 -25.44
CA LEU A 233 13.00 -2.03 -24.40
C LEU A 233 11.58 -1.51 -24.11
N ARG A 234 11.28 -0.25 -24.43
CA ARG A 234 10.00 0.39 -24.12
C ARG A 234 8.78 -0.43 -24.54
N LYS A 235 8.76 -0.93 -25.76
CA LYS A 235 7.61 -1.69 -26.29
C LYS A 235 7.35 -2.98 -25.52
N TYR A 236 8.41 -3.63 -25.04
CA TYR A 236 8.32 -4.86 -24.26
C TYR A 236 7.87 -4.58 -22.83
N VAL A 237 8.41 -3.51 -22.22
CA VAL A 237 7.98 -3.05 -20.89
C VAL A 237 6.50 -2.68 -20.89
N VAL A 238 6.06 -1.87 -21.87
CA VAL A 238 4.65 -1.48 -21.99
C VAL A 238 3.74 -2.69 -22.26
N GLY A 239 4.17 -3.63 -23.12
CA GLY A 239 3.40 -4.85 -23.38
C GLY A 239 3.26 -5.74 -22.15
N ALA A 240 4.34 -5.93 -21.39
CA ALA A 240 4.36 -6.68 -20.15
C ALA A 240 3.47 -6.05 -19.06
N ILE A 241 3.55 -4.75 -18.91
CA ILE A 241 2.71 -3.97 -17.98
C ILE A 241 1.23 -4.14 -18.30
N LYS A 242 0.83 -3.93 -19.56
CA LYS A 242 -0.56 -4.12 -19.99
C LYS A 242 -1.06 -5.53 -19.66
N TYR A 243 -0.22 -6.54 -19.89
CA TYR A 243 -0.55 -7.91 -19.54
C TYR A 243 -0.81 -8.09 -18.03
N PHE A 244 -0.01 -7.48 -17.15
CA PHE A 244 -0.26 -7.58 -15.71
C PHE A 244 -1.63 -7.01 -15.33
N PHE A 245 -2.06 -5.89 -15.89
CA PHE A 245 -3.35 -5.29 -15.55
C PHE A 245 -4.54 -5.96 -16.22
N ASP A 246 -4.40 -6.42 -17.46
CA ASP A 246 -5.46 -7.13 -18.16
C ASP A 246 -5.79 -8.50 -17.52
N PHE A 247 -4.86 -9.08 -16.76
CA PHE A 247 -5.02 -10.38 -16.11
C PHE A 247 -5.13 -10.33 -14.58
N ALA A 248 -4.73 -9.24 -13.93
CA ALA A 248 -4.83 -9.07 -12.47
C ALA A 248 -6.07 -8.26 -12.01
N GLY A 249 -6.77 -7.59 -12.92
CA GLY A 249 -8.04 -6.87 -12.66
C GLY A 249 -9.28 -7.68 -12.98
#